data_AF-A0A101HS43-F1
#
_entry.id   AF-A0A101HS43-F1
#
_cell.length_a   1.000
_cell.length_b   1.000
_cell.length_c   1.000
_cell.angle_alpha   90.00
_cell.angle_beta   90.00
_cell.angle_gamma   90.00
#
_symmetry.space_group_name_H-M   'P 1'
#
loop_
_entity.id
_entity.type
_entity.pdbx_description
1 polymer ?
#
loop_
_entity_poly.entity_id
_entity_poly.type
_entity_poly.pdbx_seq_one_letter_code
_entity_poly.pdbx_strand_id
1 'polypeptide(L)'
;MKPLKLIISAFGPFAGQQVLDFTELDHRSFFLIHGPTGSGKTTVLDAMCFALYGDTSGAEREGREMRSDYAGPELTTEIIFDFSVGNQVYRIKRNPEQERLKKHGTGTTTMPAGAVLWQRTGAAGAPADAENAKTVLASGWRKVNEAVEKLLGFKSSQFRQVVLLPQGQFRKLLTADSRERQAILETLFQTELYRRI
;
A
#
# COMPACT_ATOMS: atom_id res chain seq x y z
N MET A 1 11.64 5.30 1.22
CA MET A 1 10.38 5.54 0.47
C MET A 1 9.67 6.72 1.10
N LYS A 2 9.10 7.65 0.32
CA LYS A 2 8.28 8.77 0.82
C LYS A 2 6.87 8.69 0.20
N PRO A 3 5.79 8.66 1.00
CA PRO A 3 4.43 8.73 0.46
C PRO A 3 4.19 10.10 -0.16
N LEU A 4 3.50 10.15 -1.31
CA LEU A 4 3.14 11.39 -2.00
C LEU A 4 1.63 11.58 -2.03
N LYS A 5 0.87 10.57 -2.44
CA LYS A 5 -0.59 10.65 -2.51
C LYS A 5 -1.21 9.29 -2.30
N LEU A 6 -2.22 9.18 -1.46
CA LEU A 6 -2.97 7.95 -1.22
C LEU A 6 -4.45 8.22 -1.49
N ILE A 7 -5.01 7.47 -2.44
CA ILE A 7 -6.43 7.49 -2.77
C ILE A 7 -7.02 6.17 -2.32
N ILE A 8 -8.02 6.25 -1.46
CA ILE A 8 -8.70 5.11 -0.84
C ILE A 8 -10.15 5.14 -1.30
N SER A 9 -10.64 4.08 -1.95
CA SER A 9 -12.04 3.97 -2.38
C SER A 9 -12.68 2.71 -1.81
N ALA A 10 -13.86 2.85 -1.19
CA ALA A 10 -14.67 1.75 -0.68
C ALA A 10 -13.88 0.72 0.14
N PHE A 11 -13.04 1.20 1.07
CA PHE A 11 -12.07 0.38 1.81
C PHE A 11 -12.10 0.68 3.31
N GLY A 12 -12.33 -0.36 4.13
CA GLY A 12 -12.50 -0.27 5.58
C GLY A 12 -13.70 0.62 5.97
N PRO A 13 -13.56 1.57 6.91
CA PRO A 13 -14.63 2.50 7.26
C PRO A 13 -14.88 3.58 6.20
N PHE A 14 -14.07 3.65 5.14
CA PHE A 14 -14.24 4.66 4.09
C PHE A 14 -15.18 4.14 3.01
N ALA A 15 -16.46 4.51 3.13
CA ALA A 15 -17.50 4.14 2.18
C ALA A 15 -17.30 4.79 0.80
N GLY A 16 -16.84 6.03 0.77
CA GLY A 16 -16.56 6.80 -0.45
C GLY A 16 -15.08 6.84 -0.81
N GLN A 17 -14.73 7.75 -1.73
CA GLN A 17 -13.34 8.05 -2.05
C GLN A 17 -12.76 9.05 -1.05
N GLN A 18 -11.57 8.75 -0.53
CA GLN A 18 -10.77 9.64 0.31
C GLN A 18 -9.42 9.86 -0.36
N VAL A 19 -8.96 11.11 -0.36
CA VAL A 19 -7.68 11.50 -0.94
C VAL A 19 -6.82 12.11 0.16
N LEU A 20 -5.68 11.49 0.42
CA LEU A 20 -4.64 12.00 1.31
C LEU A 20 -3.47 12.46 0.46
N ASP A 21 -3.26 13.77 0.37
CA ASP A 21 -2.15 14.36 -0.35
C ASP A 21 -1.02 14.71 0.62
N PHE A 22 0.02 13.88 0.65
CA PHE A 22 1.18 14.09 1.52
C PHE A 22 2.10 15.17 0.99
N THR A 23 1.90 15.66 -0.24
CA THR A 23 2.69 16.77 -0.78
C THR A 23 2.33 18.10 -0.11
N GLU A 24 1.12 18.22 0.45
CA GLU A 24 0.68 19.37 1.26
C GLU A 24 1.47 19.52 2.56
N LEU A 25 2.21 18.48 2.98
CA LEU A 25 3.11 18.53 4.14
C LEU A 25 4.47 19.17 3.80
N ASP A 26 4.72 19.53 2.54
CA ASP A 26 5.94 20.13 2.04
C ASP A 26 7.22 19.35 2.46
N HIS A 27 8.10 20.04 3.18
CA HIS A 27 9.37 19.54 3.71
C HIS A 27 9.25 18.98 5.13
N ARG A 28 8.04 18.90 5.70
CA ARG A 28 7.84 18.36 7.04
C ARG A 28 7.97 16.84 6.98
N SER A 29 8.92 16.31 7.76
CA SER A 29 9.17 14.86 7.89
C SER A 29 8.31 14.20 8.99
N PHE A 30 7.64 15.00 9.82
CA PHE A 30 6.85 14.53 10.95
C PHE A 30 5.44 15.12 10.90
N PHE A 31 4.44 14.25 11.05
CA PHE A 31 3.04 14.61 11.10
C PHE A 31 2.27 13.62 11.99
N LEU A 32 1.08 14.03 12.43
CA LEU A 32 0.22 13.24 13.30
C LEU A 32 -1.10 12.91 12.59
N ILE A 33 -1.45 11.62 12.52
CA ILE A 33 -2.80 11.19 12.16
C ILE A 33 -3.59 11.02 13.46
N HIS A 34 -4.47 11.98 13.74
CA HIS A 34 -5.31 12.02 14.94
C HIS A 34 -6.79 11.81 14.58
N GLY A 35 -7.55 11.24 15.52
CA GLY A 35 -9.00 11.04 15.41
C GLY A 35 -9.51 10.02 16.43
N PRO A 36 -10.83 9.92 16.62
CA PRO A 36 -11.45 8.97 17.57
C PRO A 36 -11.22 7.50 17.16
N THR A 37 -11.39 6.55 18.08
CA THR A 37 -11.37 5.12 17.75
C THR A 37 -12.42 4.83 16.68
N GLY A 38 -12.07 4.00 15.69
CA GLY A 38 -12.93 3.70 14.54
C GLY A 38 -12.88 4.71 13.39
N SER A 39 -12.16 5.83 13.52
CA SER A 39 -12.07 6.85 12.46
C SER A 39 -11.24 6.47 11.23
N GLY A 40 -10.77 5.22 11.12
CA GLY A 40 -9.99 4.75 9.97
C GLY A 40 -8.49 5.09 9.98
N LYS A 41 -7.90 5.51 11.12
CA LYS A 41 -6.45 5.77 11.23
C LYS A 41 -5.60 4.57 10.82
N THR A 42 -5.91 3.39 11.38
CA THR A 42 -5.26 2.14 11.00
C THR A 42 -5.54 1.77 9.54
N THR A 43 -6.74 2.10 9.03
CA THR A 43 -7.09 1.84 7.64
C THR A 43 -6.23 2.62 6.65
N VAL A 44 -5.77 3.82 6.98
CA VAL A 44 -4.78 4.55 6.15
C VAL A 44 -3.50 3.73 6.00
N LEU A 45 -3.04 3.12 7.09
CA LEU A 45 -1.87 2.24 7.11
C LEU A 45 -2.12 0.92 6.36
N ASP A 46 -3.30 0.33 6.56
CA ASP A 46 -3.74 -0.86 5.82
C ASP A 46 -3.81 -0.60 4.32
N ALA A 47 -4.29 0.56 3.89
CA ALA A 47 -4.37 0.94 2.50
C ALA A 47 -2.97 1.06 1.87
N MET A 48 -1.99 1.63 2.58
CA MET A 48 -0.60 1.67 2.11
C MET A 48 -0.01 0.26 1.97
N CYS A 49 -0.16 -0.60 2.99
CA CYS A 49 0.29 -1.99 2.90
C CYS A 49 -0.39 -2.73 1.76
N PHE A 50 -1.71 -2.59 1.65
CA PHE A 50 -2.49 -3.26 0.63
C PHE A 50 -2.04 -2.82 -0.75
N ALA A 51 -1.87 -1.51 -0.98
CA ALA A 51 -1.37 -0.98 -2.24
C ALA A 51 0.00 -1.54 -2.61
N LEU A 52 0.91 -1.68 -1.66
CA LEU A 52 2.27 -2.15 -1.92
C LEU A 52 2.35 -3.68 -2.09
N TYR A 53 1.69 -4.44 -1.23
CA TYR A 53 1.91 -5.89 -1.10
C TYR A 53 0.66 -6.76 -1.27
N GLY A 54 -0.53 -6.15 -1.22
CA GLY A 54 -1.80 -6.86 -1.34
C GLY A 54 -2.35 -7.44 -0.04
N ASP A 55 -1.68 -7.18 1.09
CA ASP A 55 -2.12 -7.56 2.44
C ASP A 55 -2.25 -6.34 3.36
N THR A 56 -2.83 -6.54 4.54
CA THR A 56 -3.10 -5.46 5.52
C THR A 56 -1.96 -5.29 6.54
N SER A 57 -1.93 -4.15 7.24
CA SER A 57 -0.86 -3.82 8.19
C SER A 57 -0.83 -4.75 9.41
N GLY A 58 -1.97 -5.30 9.81
CA GLY A 58 -2.09 -6.27 10.90
C GLY A 58 -1.77 -7.72 10.53
N ALA A 59 -1.68 -8.05 9.23
CA ALA A 59 -1.59 -9.43 8.71
C ALA A 59 -2.79 -10.35 9.00
N GLU A 60 -3.82 -9.85 9.70
CA GLU A 60 -5.00 -10.62 10.09
C GLU A 60 -6.13 -10.58 9.05
N ARG A 61 -6.13 -9.57 8.17
CA ARG A 61 -7.20 -9.37 7.19
C ARG A 61 -6.68 -9.44 5.76
N GLU A 62 -7.45 -10.09 4.90
CA GLU A 62 -7.19 -10.13 3.46
C GLU A 62 -7.80 -8.91 2.76
N GLY A 63 -7.24 -8.52 1.60
CA GLY A 63 -7.73 -7.37 0.85
C GLY A 63 -9.20 -7.42 0.47
N ARG A 64 -9.76 -8.62 0.25
CA ARG A 64 -11.20 -8.81 -0.04
C ARG A 64 -12.09 -8.46 1.14
N GLU A 65 -11.62 -8.70 2.36
CA GLU A 65 -12.35 -8.43 3.61
C GLU A 65 -12.34 -6.94 3.96
N MET A 66 -11.56 -6.16 3.22
CA MET A 66 -11.45 -4.73 3.43
C MET A 66 -12.43 -3.93 2.58
N ARG A 67 -13.29 -4.55 1.74
CA ARG A 67 -14.38 -3.80 1.09
C ARG A 67 -15.29 -3.20 2.18
N SER A 68 -15.63 -1.92 2.05
CA SER A 68 -16.54 -1.26 2.98
C SER A 68 -17.98 -1.74 2.78
N ASP A 69 -18.64 -2.19 3.86
CA ASP A 69 -20.05 -2.59 3.83
C ASP A 69 -21.01 -1.43 3.53
N TYR A 70 -20.55 -0.19 3.75
CA TYR A 70 -21.30 1.04 3.50
C TYR A 70 -21.10 1.58 2.08
N ALA A 71 -20.25 0.95 1.27
CA ALA A 71 -20.00 1.39 -0.10
C ALA A 71 -21.11 0.91 -1.05
N GLY A 72 -21.57 1.82 -1.90
CA GLY A 72 -22.52 1.49 -2.96
C GLY A 72 -21.97 0.43 -3.94
N PRO A 73 -22.84 -0.37 -4.57
CA PRO A 73 -22.44 -1.44 -5.50
C PRO A 73 -21.77 -0.92 -6.79
N GLU A 74 -21.95 0.36 -7.11
CA GLU A 74 -21.29 1.07 -8.21
C GLU A 74 -19.83 1.43 -7.90
N LEU A 75 -19.48 1.61 -6.63
CA LEU A 75 -18.15 2.04 -6.23
C LEU A 75 -17.22 0.83 -6.09
N THR A 76 -16.14 0.86 -6.86
CA THR A 76 -15.12 -0.18 -6.82
C THR A 76 -14.18 0.07 -5.65
N THR A 77 -13.90 -0.98 -4.88
CA THR A 77 -12.85 -0.99 -3.86
C THR A 77 -11.50 -0.99 -4.54
N GLU A 78 -10.76 0.11 -4.39
CA GLU A 78 -9.42 0.25 -4.97
C GLU A 78 -8.58 1.21 -4.16
N ILE A 79 -7.27 0.97 -4.16
CA ILE A 79 -6.26 1.87 -3.61
C ILE A 79 -5.33 2.31 -4.73
N ILE A 80 -5.09 3.62 -4.82
CA ILE A 80 -4.04 4.20 -5.66
C ILE A 80 -3.05 4.87 -4.73
N PHE A 81 -1.78 4.49 -4.84
CA PHE A 81 -0.72 5.02 -4.00
C PHE A 81 0.45 5.51 -4.85
N ASP A 82 0.74 6.80 -4.70
CA ASP A 82 1.92 7.45 -5.24
C ASP A 82 2.98 7.59 -4.16
N PHE A 83 4.20 7.18 -4.48
CA PHE A 83 5.34 7.25 -3.57
C PHE A 83 6.64 7.47 -4.34
N SER A 84 7.66 7.99 -3.66
CA SER A 84 9.01 8.08 -4.21
C SER A 84 10.01 7.15 -3.54
N VAL A 85 10.98 6.68 -4.32
CA VAL A 85 12.16 5.93 -3.86
C VAL A 85 13.38 6.59 -4.51
N GLY A 86 14.22 7.22 -3.69
CA GLY A 86 15.24 8.15 -4.19
C GLY A 86 14.57 9.29 -4.98
N ASN A 87 15.08 9.54 -6.19
CA ASN A 87 14.56 10.59 -7.07
C ASN A 87 13.44 10.11 -8.01
N GLN A 88 13.07 8.83 -7.96
CA GLN A 88 12.09 8.24 -8.84
C GLN A 88 10.71 8.19 -8.17
N VAL A 89 9.67 8.47 -8.96
CA VAL A 89 8.28 8.45 -8.52
C VAL A 89 7.55 7.27 -9.14
N TYR A 90 6.75 6.59 -8.31
CA TYR A 90 5.98 5.41 -8.69
C TYR A 90 4.52 5.62 -8.35
N ARG A 91 3.65 5.00 -9.15
CA ARG A 91 2.22 4.84 -8.85
C ARG A 91 1.91 3.36 -8.81
N ILE A 92 1.19 2.92 -7.80
CA ILE A 92 0.61 1.58 -7.76
C ILE A 92 -0.91 1.70 -7.64
N LYS A 93 -1.63 0.90 -8.42
CA LYS A 93 -3.08 0.73 -8.30
C LYS A 93 -3.37 -0.73 -8.01
N ARG A 94 -4.17 -0.98 -6.97
CA ARG A 94 -4.65 -2.31 -6.64
C ARG A 94 -6.13 -2.32 -6.32
N ASN A 95 -6.79 -3.40 -6.71
CA ASN A 95 -8.14 -3.73 -6.31
C ASN A 95 -8.17 -5.20 -5.85
N PRO A 96 -8.88 -5.53 -4.76
CA PRO A 96 -9.14 -6.91 -4.42
C PRO A 96 -10.14 -7.53 -5.41
N GLU A 97 -10.25 -8.85 -5.35
CA GLU A 97 -11.39 -9.55 -5.92
C GLU A 97 -12.67 -9.07 -5.23
N GLN A 98 -13.68 -8.71 -6.01
CA GLN A 98 -14.92 -8.15 -5.48
C GLN A 98 -16.07 -8.32 -6.46
N GLU A 99 -17.30 -8.26 -5.97
CA GLU A 99 -18.46 -8.11 -6.83
C GLU A 99 -18.64 -6.66 -7.29
N ARG A 100 -19.01 -6.50 -8.55
CA ARG A 100 -19.29 -5.19 -9.15
C ARG A 100 -20.55 -5.29 -10.00
N LEU A 101 -21.32 -4.22 -10.10
CA LEU A 101 -22.40 -4.13 -11.10
C LEU A 101 -21.87 -4.40 -12.52
N LYS A 102 -22.63 -5.17 -13.29
CA LYS A 102 -22.33 -5.40 -14.70
C LYS A 102 -22.38 -4.06 -15.46
N LYS A 103 -21.45 -3.86 -16.40
CA LYS A 103 -21.47 -2.69 -17.31
C LYS A 103 -22.72 -2.67 -18.20
N HIS A 104 -23.28 -3.84 -18.50
CA HIS A 104 -24.48 -4.03 -19.29
C HIS A 104 -25.39 -5.08 -18.65
N GLY A 105 -26.69 -4.80 -18.57
CA GLY A 105 -27.69 -5.68 -17.96
C GLY A 105 -27.89 -5.45 -16.45
N THR A 106 -28.73 -6.28 -15.84
CA THR A 106 -29.02 -6.27 -14.40
C THR A 106 -28.15 -7.29 -13.65
N GLY A 107 -27.80 -6.98 -12.40
CA GLY A 107 -27.04 -7.87 -11.50
C GLY A 107 -25.54 -7.56 -11.38
N THR A 108 -24.84 -8.40 -10.62
CA THR A 108 -23.41 -8.28 -10.30
C THR A 108 -22.55 -9.27 -11.10
N THR A 109 -21.27 -8.97 -11.22
CA THR A 109 -20.23 -9.84 -11.78
C THR A 109 -19.00 -9.79 -10.88
N THR A 110 -18.29 -10.92 -10.77
CA THR A 110 -17.01 -10.97 -10.06
C THR A 110 -15.94 -10.25 -10.88
N MET A 111 -15.31 -9.25 -10.28
CA MET A 111 -14.12 -8.58 -10.78
C MET A 111 -12.90 -9.24 -10.11
N PRO A 112 -11.95 -9.80 -10.88
CA PRO A 112 -10.77 -10.42 -10.29
C PRO A 112 -9.85 -9.38 -9.64
N ALA A 113 -9.01 -9.84 -8.72
CA ALA A 113 -7.98 -9.01 -8.12
C ALA A 113 -7.02 -8.45 -9.20
N GLY A 114 -6.74 -7.16 -9.12
CA GLY A 114 -5.93 -6.44 -10.10
C GLY A 114 -4.82 -5.66 -9.43
N ALA A 115 -3.67 -5.59 -10.09
CA ALA A 115 -2.52 -4.79 -9.65
C ALA A 115 -1.74 -4.29 -10.85
N VAL A 116 -1.36 -3.01 -10.84
CA VAL A 116 -0.45 -2.43 -11.84
C VAL A 116 0.46 -1.43 -11.15
N LEU A 117 1.75 -1.49 -11.51
CA LEU A 117 2.80 -0.59 -11.05
C LEU A 117 3.34 0.21 -12.24
N TRP A 118 3.40 1.52 -12.08
CA TRP A 118 3.97 2.45 -13.05
C TRP A 118 5.14 3.20 -12.45
N GLN A 119 6.14 3.49 -13.29
CA GLN A 119 7.09 4.57 -13.06
C GLN A 119 6.52 5.84 -13.69
N ARG A 120 6.47 6.92 -12.92
CA ARG A 120 6.05 8.23 -13.44
C ARG A 120 7.27 8.91 -14.06
N THR A 121 7.24 9.14 -15.37
CA THR A 121 8.31 9.79 -16.13
C THR A 121 7.98 11.27 -16.31
N GLY A 122 8.44 12.11 -15.37
CA GLY A 122 8.26 13.56 -15.40
C GLY A 122 8.86 14.23 -14.18
N ALA A 123 9.05 15.56 -14.21
CA ALA A 123 9.59 16.31 -13.09
C ALA A 123 8.78 16.06 -11.80
N ALA A 124 9.49 15.92 -10.67
CA ALA A 124 8.87 15.77 -9.36
C ALA A 124 7.91 16.95 -9.12
N GLY A 125 6.60 16.68 -9.06
CA GLY A 125 5.55 17.70 -8.95
C GLY A 125 4.61 17.81 -10.15
N ALA A 126 4.81 17.05 -11.24
CA ALA A 126 3.85 17.01 -12.33
C ALA A 126 2.47 16.49 -11.85
N PRO A 127 1.35 17.12 -12.27
CA PRO A 127 0.00 16.72 -11.88
C PRO A 127 -0.23 15.22 -12.07
N ALA A 128 -0.98 14.62 -11.13
CA ALA A 128 -1.36 13.20 -11.09
C ALA A 128 -1.96 12.66 -12.42
N ASP A 129 -2.43 13.57 -13.27
CA ASP A 129 -3.32 13.31 -14.40
C ASP A 129 -2.64 13.49 -15.76
N ALA A 130 -1.33 13.77 -15.80
CA ALA A 130 -0.58 13.71 -17.05
C ALA A 130 -0.48 12.24 -17.53
N GLU A 131 -1.39 11.83 -18.42
CA GLU A 131 -1.44 10.50 -19.04
C GLU A 131 -0.18 10.17 -19.85
N ASN A 132 0.57 11.19 -20.30
CA ASN A 132 1.73 11.04 -21.20
C ASN A 132 3.07 10.70 -20.51
N ALA A 133 3.06 10.36 -19.22
CA ALA A 133 4.25 10.28 -18.38
C ALA A 133 4.25 9.03 -17.47
N LYS A 134 3.83 7.88 -17.99
CA LYS A 134 3.74 6.63 -17.21
C LYS A 134 4.30 5.44 -18.00
N THR A 135 5.39 4.85 -17.52
CA THR A 135 5.91 3.57 -18.01
C THR A 135 5.39 2.46 -17.11
N VAL A 136 4.67 1.47 -17.66
CA VAL A 136 4.24 0.29 -16.90
C VAL A 136 5.47 -0.54 -16.56
N LEU A 137 5.73 -0.76 -15.27
CA LEU A 137 6.82 -1.63 -14.81
C LEU A 137 6.36 -3.06 -14.59
N ALA A 138 5.14 -3.24 -14.07
CA ALA A 138 4.56 -4.55 -13.81
C ALA A 138 3.04 -4.48 -13.87
N SER A 139 2.42 -5.56 -14.33
CA SER A 139 0.97 -5.75 -14.33
C SER A 139 0.65 -7.19 -13.93
N GLY A 140 -0.39 -7.36 -13.13
CA GLY A 140 -0.78 -8.63 -12.52
C GLY A 140 -0.25 -8.78 -11.10
N TRP A 141 -1.08 -9.34 -10.21
CA TRP A 141 -0.86 -9.39 -8.75
C TRP A 141 0.55 -9.85 -8.34
N ARG A 142 0.96 -11.03 -8.80
CA ARG A 142 2.26 -11.62 -8.48
C ARG A 142 3.44 -10.79 -9.00
N LYS A 143 3.39 -10.36 -10.27
CA LYS A 143 4.46 -9.57 -10.90
C LYS A 143 4.64 -8.23 -10.20
N VAL A 144 3.55 -7.61 -9.77
CA VAL A 144 3.60 -6.36 -9.01
C VAL A 144 4.18 -6.58 -7.61
N ASN A 145 3.81 -7.65 -6.89
CA ASN A 145 4.46 -8.00 -5.61
C ASN A 145 5.98 -8.13 -5.78
N GLU A 146 6.43 -8.95 -6.74
CA GLU A 146 7.86 -9.16 -7.00
C GLU A 146 8.58 -7.86 -7.38
N ALA A 147 7.92 -6.98 -8.15
CA ALA A 147 8.49 -5.68 -8.51
C ALA A 147 8.60 -4.74 -7.30
N VAL A 148 7.59 -4.70 -6.42
CA VAL A 148 7.61 -3.88 -5.21
C VAL A 148 8.66 -4.39 -4.22
N GLU A 149 8.78 -5.70 -4.03
CA GLU A 149 9.82 -6.29 -3.18
C GLU A 149 11.22 -5.93 -3.65
N LYS A 150 11.48 -6.01 -4.96
CA LYS A 150 12.76 -5.59 -5.56
C LYS A 150 13.00 -4.09 -5.42
N LEU A 151 11.96 -3.26 -5.59
CA LEU A 151 12.06 -1.81 -5.53
C LEU A 151 12.31 -1.29 -4.12
N LEU A 152 11.62 -1.84 -3.13
CA LEU A 152 11.71 -1.40 -1.74
C LEU A 152 12.80 -2.14 -0.95
N GLY A 153 13.22 -3.32 -1.41
CA GLY A 153 14.17 -4.18 -0.70
C GLY A 153 13.55 -4.91 0.50
N PHE A 154 12.22 -4.91 0.62
CA PHE A 154 11.50 -5.51 1.74
C PHE A 154 10.34 -6.36 1.25
N LYS A 155 10.18 -7.55 1.84
CA LYS A 155 8.93 -8.31 1.83
C LYS A 155 7.89 -7.63 2.71
N SER A 156 6.61 -7.98 2.53
CA SER A 156 5.53 -7.37 3.31
C SER A 156 5.70 -7.48 4.83
N SER A 157 6.13 -8.64 5.34
CA SER A 157 6.38 -8.83 6.78
C SER A 157 7.46 -7.90 7.31
N GLN A 158 8.57 -7.77 6.57
CA GLN A 158 9.69 -6.88 6.91
C GLN A 158 9.27 -5.41 6.83
N PHE A 159 8.51 -5.02 5.80
CA PHE A 159 8.00 -3.67 5.65
C PHE A 159 7.13 -3.24 6.84
N ARG A 160 6.23 -4.13 7.30
CA ARG A 160 5.40 -3.89 8.50
C ARG A 160 6.23 -3.76 9.77
N GLN A 161 7.29 -4.53 9.92
CA GLN A 161 8.15 -4.48 11.11
C GLN A 161 9.05 -3.23 11.14
N VAL A 162 9.48 -2.75 9.99
CA VAL A 162 10.51 -1.71 9.88
C VAL A 162 9.92 -0.33 9.60
N VAL A 163 9.04 -0.25 8.61
CA VAL A 163 8.52 1.04 8.11
C VAL A 163 7.24 1.41 8.83
N LEU A 164 6.45 0.41 9.21
CA LEU A 164 5.06 0.60 9.53
C LEU A 164 4.72 -0.05 10.87
N LEU A 165 5.35 0.39 11.97
CA LEU A 165 5.21 -0.19 13.31
C LEU A 165 3.74 -0.23 13.78
N PRO A 166 3.02 -1.37 13.64
CA PRO A 166 1.62 -1.43 14.04
C PRO A 166 1.53 -1.45 15.56
N GLN A 167 0.42 -0.96 16.09
CA GLN A 167 0.17 -0.91 17.53
C GLN A 167 0.39 -2.30 18.16
N GLY A 168 1.27 -2.37 19.17
CA GLY A 168 1.60 -3.62 19.88
C GLY A 168 2.68 -4.51 19.23
N GLN A 169 3.02 -4.33 17.96
CA GLN A 169 4.05 -5.16 17.31
C GLN A 169 5.49 -4.71 17.58
N PHE A 170 5.73 -3.46 17.95
CA PHE A 170 7.07 -3.04 18.41
C PHE A 170 7.52 -3.82 19.64
N ARG A 171 6.57 -4.21 20.51
CA ARG A 171 6.86 -5.11 21.63
C ARG A 171 7.39 -6.45 21.14
N LYS A 172 6.84 -7.02 20.04
CA LYS A 172 7.36 -8.25 19.44
C LYS A 172 8.81 -8.11 19.01
N LEU A 173 9.23 -6.96 18.44
CA LEU A 173 10.63 -6.72 18.12
C LEU A 173 11.51 -6.71 19.39
N LEU A 174 11.07 -6.05 20.46
CA LEU A 174 11.83 -6.00 21.72
C LEU A 174 11.92 -7.37 22.42
N THR A 175 10.87 -8.17 22.32
CA THR A 175 10.77 -9.49 22.95
C THR A 175 11.14 -10.65 22.02
N ALA A 176 11.45 -10.38 20.76
CA ALA A 176 11.84 -11.39 19.77
C ALA A 176 13.09 -12.12 20.25
N ASP A 177 13.12 -13.43 19.98
CA ASP A 177 14.29 -14.24 20.27
C ASP A 177 15.49 -13.82 19.39
N SER A 178 16.68 -14.31 19.74
CA SER A 178 17.90 -13.92 19.03
C SER A 178 17.87 -14.23 17.53
N ARG A 179 17.17 -15.28 17.09
CA ARG A 179 17.09 -15.67 15.67
C ARG A 179 16.14 -14.76 14.90
N GLU A 180 14.96 -14.50 15.44
CA GLU A 180 13.99 -13.58 14.85
C GLU A 180 14.56 -12.16 14.76
N ARG A 181 15.18 -11.69 15.85
CA ARG A 181 15.82 -10.37 15.88
C ARG A 181 16.95 -10.25 14.87
N GLN A 182 17.79 -11.29 14.76
CA GLN A 182 18.87 -11.31 13.76
C GLN A 182 18.29 -11.21 12.34
N ALA A 183 17.25 -11.97 12.00
CA ALA A 183 16.64 -11.90 10.68
C ALA A 183 16.09 -10.50 10.35
N ILE A 184 15.49 -9.82 11.32
CA ILE A 184 14.97 -8.45 11.15
C ILE A 184 16.13 -7.46 10.92
N LEU A 185 17.19 -7.54 11.73
CA LEU A 185 18.36 -6.67 11.62
C LEU A 185 19.15 -6.91 10.32
N GLU A 186 19.25 -8.16 9.88
CA GLU A 186 19.90 -8.52 8.61
C GLU A 186 19.22 -7.85 7.42
N THR A 187 17.89 -7.87 7.38
CA THR A 187 17.13 -7.17 6.34
C THR A 187 17.24 -5.65 6.47
N LEU A 188 17.16 -5.12 7.69
CA LEU A 188 17.29 -3.68 7.96
C LEU A 188 18.61 -3.11 7.44
N PHE A 189 19.71 -3.81 7.70
CA PHE A 189 21.05 -3.39 7.31
C PHE A 189 21.52 -4.01 5.99
N GLN A 190 20.65 -4.76 5.30
CA GLN A 190 20.95 -5.45 4.05
C GLN A 190 22.20 -6.35 4.13
N THR A 191 22.45 -6.97 5.30
CA THR A 191 23.65 -7.78 5.53
C THR A 191 23.49 -9.24 5.13
N GLU A 192 22.36 -9.60 4.52
CA GLU A 192 22.04 -10.93 4.00
C GLU A 192 23.12 -11.47 3.03
N LEU A 193 23.80 -10.56 2.33
CA LEU A 193 24.93 -10.84 1.44
C LEU A 193 26.15 -11.42 2.17
N TYR A 194 26.37 -11.04 3.43
CA TYR A 194 27.52 -11.49 4.22
C TYR A 194 27.33 -12.87 4.85
N ARG A 195 26.13 -13.45 4.77
CA ARG A 195 25.85 -14.82 5.24
C ARG A 195 26.47 -15.91 4.36
N ARG A 196 26.89 -15.54 3.14
CA ARG A 196 27.43 -16.46 2.13
C ARG A 196 28.96 -16.50 2.09
N ILE A 197 29.61 -15.74 2.96
CA ILE A 197 31.06 -15.67 3.15
C ILE A 197 31.37 -16.42 4.44
#